data_AF-A0A8X6TLU6-F1
#
_entry.id   AF-A0A8X6TLU6-F1
#
_cell.length_a   1.000
_cell.length_b   1.000
_cell.length_c   1.000
_cell.angle_alpha   90.00
_cell.angle_beta   90.00
_cell.angle_gamma   90.00
#
_symmetry.space_group_name_H-M   'P 1'
#
loop_
_entity.id
_entity.type
_entity.pdbx_description
1 polymer ?
#
loop_
_entity_poly.entity_id
_entity_poly.type
_entity_poly.pdbx_seq_one_letter_code
_entity_poly.pdbx_strand_id
1 'polypeptide(L)'
;MCLEVPIYKGCADPLLLKMIRKDSVYHGADGLGTVAHEFSTGNLAESEVSAPMALIQLTKEHPGEITLIALGPLTNLAMAHRIDPKFTERLKSLVIMGGNYK
;
A
#
# COMPACT_ATOMS: atom_id res chain seq x y z
N MET A 1 4.60 -22.38 6.60
CA MET A 1 4.87 -21.45 7.72
C MET A 1 4.08 -20.18 7.40
N CYS A 2 2.99 -19.90 8.11
CA CYS A 2 2.29 -18.63 7.93
C CYS A 2 3.12 -17.54 8.59
N LEU A 3 3.56 -16.54 7.83
CA LEU A 3 4.21 -15.37 8.37
C LEU A 3 3.15 -14.48 9.03
N GLU A 4 3.37 -14.07 10.27
CA GLU A 4 2.55 -13.06 10.95
C GLU A 4 3.00 -11.68 10.47
N VAL A 5 2.48 -11.25 9.31
CA VAL A 5 2.75 -9.93 8.74
C VAL A 5 1.55 -9.03 8.99
N PRO A 6 1.71 -7.86 9.66
CA PRO A 6 0.59 -6.96 9.91
C PRO A 6 0.06 -6.36 8.60
N ILE A 7 -1.26 -6.20 8.52
CA ILE A 7 -1.93 -5.59 7.37
C ILE A 7 -2.54 -4.27 7.81
N TYR A 8 -2.13 -3.20 7.13
CA TYR A 8 -2.60 -1.84 7.37
C TYR A 8 -3.52 -1.41 6.24
N LYS A 9 -4.77 -1.07 6.56
CA LYS A 9 -5.72 -0.59 5.56
C LYS A 9 -5.32 0.81 5.08
N GLY A 10 -5.27 0.98 3.76
CA GLY A 10 -4.88 2.24 3.11
C GLY A 10 -6.04 3.14 2.73
N CYS A 11 -5.73 4.18 1.96
CA CYS A 11 -6.70 5.10 1.37
C CYS A 11 -7.61 4.36 0.36
N ALA A 12 -8.92 4.52 0.52
CA ALA A 12 -9.91 3.88 -0.35
C ALA A 12 -10.04 4.56 -1.72
N ASP A 13 -9.69 5.84 -1.81
CA ASP A 13 -9.85 6.67 -3.00
C ASP A 13 -8.57 7.47 -3.29
N PRO A 14 -8.29 7.80 -4.57
CA PRO A 14 -7.20 8.68 -4.95
C PRO A 14 -7.42 10.12 -4.46
N LEU A 15 -6.35 10.91 -4.36
CA LEU A 15 -6.37 12.22 -3.69
C LEU A 15 -7.27 13.28 -4.35
N LEU A 16 -7.42 13.23 -5.67
CA LEU A 16 -8.03 14.32 -6.45
C LEU A 16 -9.05 13.83 -7.46
N LEU A 17 -8.66 12.83 -8.26
CA LEU A 17 -9.48 12.33 -9.35
C LEU A 17 -10.54 11.37 -8.85
N LYS A 18 -11.59 11.14 -9.65
CA LYS A 18 -12.51 10.04 -9.38
C LYS A 18 -11.82 8.72 -9.71
N MET A 19 -11.90 7.75 -8.81
CA MET A 19 -11.43 6.39 -9.06
C MET A 19 -12.15 5.80 -10.28
N ILE A 20 -11.40 5.40 -11.30
CA ILE A 20 -11.95 4.66 -12.45
C ILE A 20 -11.74 3.17 -12.18
N ARG A 21 -12.80 2.50 -11.69
CA ARG A 21 -12.80 1.05 -11.44
C ARG A 21 -13.14 0.29 -12.73
N LYS A 22 -12.15 0.18 -13.63
CA LYS A 22 -12.21 -0.68 -14.84
C LYS A 22 -11.24 -1.87 -14.77
N ASP A 23 -10.68 -2.08 -13.59
CA ASP A 23 -9.70 -3.11 -13.24
C ASP A 23 -10.26 -4.53 -13.27
N SER A 24 -11.57 -4.71 -13.13
CA SER A 24 -12.21 -6.03 -13.18
C SER A 24 -12.01 -6.77 -14.51
N VAL A 25 -11.74 -6.05 -15.61
CA VAL A 25 -11.38 -6.66 -16.91
C VAL A 25 -10.05 -7.39 -16.84
N TYR A 26 -9.13 -6.95 -15.98
CA TYR A 26 -7.78 -7.52 -15.84
C TYR A 26 -7.66 -8.44 -14.63
N HIS A 27 -8.38 -8.16 -13.55
CA HIS A 27 -8.20 -8.82 -12.25
C HIS A 27 -9.45 -9.57 -11.75
N GLY A 28 -10.51 -9.68 -12.55
CA GLY A 28 -11.77 -10.31 -12.13
C GLY A 28 -12.61 -9.43 -11.21
N ALA A 29 -13.83 -9.88 -10.88
CA ALA A 29 -14.81 -9.07 -10.14
C ALA A 29 -14.40 -8.79 -8.67
N ASP A 30 -13.52 -9.62 -8.11
CA ASP A 30 -13.00 -9.56 -6.75
C ASP A 30 -11.55 -9.05 -6.66
N GLY A 31 -10.90 -8.75 -7.80
CA GLY A 31 -9.49 -8.38 -7.86
C GLY A 31 -8.50 -9.56 -7.76
N LEU A 32 -8.99 -10.81 -7.65
CA LEU A 32 -8.22 -12.05 -7.52
C LEU A 32 -8.61 -13.10 -8.56
N GLY A 33 -9.15 -12.70 -9.71
CA GLY A 33 -9.54 -13.62 -10.78
C GLY A 33 -10.92 -14.26 -10.60
N THR A 34 -11.78 -13.72 -9.73
CA THR A 34 -13.11 -14.25 -9.37
C THR A 34 -13.04 -15.56 -8.57
N VAL A 35 -11.90 -15.83 -7.92
CA VAL A 35 -11.62 -17.02 -7.11
C VAL A 35 -11.27 -16.68 -5.66
N ALA A 36 -11.58 -15.48 -5.17
CA ALA A 36 -11.33 -15.06 -3.79
C ALA A 36 -11.88 -16.07 -2.75
N HIS A 37 -13.00 -16.73 -3.07
CA HIS A 37 -13.63 -17.75 -2.24
C HIS A 37 -12.79 -19.02 -2.04
N GLU A 38 -11.77 -19.26 -2.88
CA GLU A 38 -10.83 -20.38 -2.75
C GLU A 38 -9.74 -20.10 -1.71
N PHE A 39 -9.57 -18.84 -1.30
CA PHE A 39 -8.57 -18.44 -0.31
C PHE A 39 -9.21 -18.28 1.06
N SER A 40 -8.53 -18.80 2.09
CA SER A 40 -8.85 -18.41 3.46
C SER A 40 -8.46 -16.95 3.65
N THR A 41 -9.35 -16.16 4.22
CA THR A 41 -9.00 -14.80 4.66
C THR A 41 -7.92 -14.85 5.74
N GLY A 42 -7.71 -15.97 6.43
CA GLY A 42 -6.77 -16.08 7.55
C GLY A 42 -7.17 -15.21 8.75
N ASN A 43 -6.35 -15.26 9.80
CA ASN A 43 -6.42 -14.28 10.90
C ASN A 43 -5.71 -13.01 10.44
N LEU A 44 -6.39 -12.16 9.68
CA LEU A 44 -5.90 -10.82 9.37
C LEU A 44 -6.02 -10.02 10.67
N ALA A 45 -4.91 -9.83 11.36
CA ALA A 45 -4.82 -8.77 12.35
C ALA A 45 -4.81 -7.43 11.59
N GLU A 46 -6.00 -7.00 11.14
CA GLU A 46 -6.18 -5.65 10.61
C GLU A 46 -5.80 -4.68 11.72
N SER A 47 -4.74 -3.92 11.48
CA SER A 47 -4.33 -2.87 12.42
C SER A 47 -5.35 -1.73 12.39
N GLU A 48 -5.64 -1.15 13.55
CA GLU A 48 -6.39 0.12 13.64
C GLU A 48 -5.59 1.30 13.06
N VAL A 49 -4.27 1.13 12.88
CA VAL A 49 -3.39 2.13 12.28
C VAL A 49 -3.59 2.13 10.75
N SER A 50 -3.80 3.32 10.19
CA SER A 50 -3.89 3.48 8.72
C SER A 50 -2.52 3.30 8.05
N ALA A 51 -2.51 2.79 6.82
CA ALA A 51 -1.26 2.56 6.08
C ALA A 51 -0.34 3.80 5.98
N PRO A 52 -0.84 5.03 5.73
CA PRO A 52 0.01 6.22 5.76
C PRO A 52 0.69 6.48 7.12
N MET A 53 -0.03 6.23 8.22
CA MET A 53 0.53 6.38 9.57
C MET A 53 1.54 5.28 9.89
N ALA A 54 1.26 4.04 9.49
CA ALA A 54 2.19 2.93 9.65
C ALA A 54 3.50 3.18 8.90
N LEU A 55 3.44 3.70 7.66
CA LEU A 55 4.64 4.12 6.91
C LEU A 55 5.48 5.15 7.68
N ILE A 56 4.83 6.15 8.27
CA ILE A 56 5.52 7.18 9.07
C ILE A 56 6.14 6.58 10.34
N GLN A 57 5.41 5.73 11.06
CA GLN A 57 5.87 5.10 12.30
C GLN A 57 7.06 4.17 12.06
N LEU A 58 6.91 3.22 11.12
CA LEU A 58 7.95 2.25 10.79
C LEU A 58 9.25 2.92 10.34
N THR A 59 9.16 3.97 9.51
CA THR A 59 10.37 4.70 9.07
C THR A 59 10.98 5.59 10.14
N LYS A 60 10.23 5.97 11.19
CA LYS A 60 10.79 6.63 12.38
C LYS A 60 11.52 5.64 13.28
N GLU A 61 10.99 4.43 13.41
CA GLU A 61 11.58 3.35 14.20
C GLU A 61 12.82 2.76 13.53
N HIS A 62 12.84 2.71 12.19
CA HIS A 62 13.91 2.09 11.39
C HIS A 62 14.44 3.03 10.28
N PRO A 63 15.04 4.19 10.64
CA PRO A 63 15.49 5.16 9.67
C PRO A 63 16.66 4.62 8.82
N GLY A 64 16.52 4.70 7.49
CA GLY A 64 17.55 4.25 6.54
C GLY A 64 17.60 2.73 6.31
N GLU A 65 16.70 1.96 6.92
CA GLU A 65 16.66 0.49 6.79
C GLU A 65 15.56 0.02 5.83
N ILE A 66 14.41 0.70 5.82
CA ILE A 66 13.21 0.26 5.09
C ILE A 66 13.32 0.57 3.59
N THR A 67 13.13 -0.46 2.77
CA THR A 67 12.86 -0.31 1.33
C THR A 67 11.36 -0.40 1.10
N LEU A 68 10.76 0.67 0.56
CA LEU A 68 9.34 0.70 0.22
C LEU A 68 9.14 0.24 -1.23
N ILE A 69 8.34 -0.82 -1.42
CA ILE A 69 7.95 -1.34 -2.72
C ILE A 69 6.51 -0.92 -3.01
N ALA A 70 6.32 0.02 -3.93
CA ALA A 70 5.01 0.54 -4.31
C ALA A 70 4.51 -0.12 -5.60
N LEU A 71 3.56 -1.05 -5.47
CA LEU A 71 3.02 -1.85 -6.58
C LEU A 71 1.66 -1.37 -7.11
N GLY A 72 1.02 -0.44 -6.41
CA GLY A 72 -0.28 0.13 -6.77
C GLY A 72 -0.24 1.66 -6.79
N PRO A 73 -1.41 2.32 -6.81
CA PRO A 73 -1.50 3.77 -6.75
C PRO A 73 -0.73 4.36 -5.56
N LEU A 74 0.01 5.44 -5.80
CA LEU A 74 0.89 6.06 -4.80
C LEU A 74 0.16 6.85 -3.71
N THR A 75 -1.16 6.69 -3.57
CA THR A 75 -2.01 7.48 -2.66
C THR A 75 -1.54 7.40 -1.21
N ASN A 76 -1.21 6.20 -0.70
CA ASN A 76 -0.74 6.03 0.68
C ASN A 76 0.60 6.73 0.93
N LEU A 77 1.53 6.60 -0.02
CA LEU A 77 2.84 7.25 0.02
C LEU A 77 2.68 8.78 0.00
N ALA A 78 1.85 9.29 -0.92
CA ALA A 78 1.58 10.72 -1.03
C ALA A 78 0.92 11.28 0.25
N MET A 79 -0.02 10.54 0.86
CA MET A 79 -0.61 10.92 2.13
C MET A 79 0.41 10.93 3.27
N ALA A 80 1.26 9.90 3.36
CA ALA A 80 2.31 9.82 4.37
C ALA A 80 3.27 11.02 4.26
N HIS A 81 3.72 11.33 3.04
CA HIS A 81 4.60 12.47 2.78
C HIS A 81 3.91 13.82 3.04
N ARG A 82 2.60 13.95 2.76
CA ARG A 82 1.83 15.16 3.08
C ARG A 82 1.71 15.41 4.58
N ILE A 83 1.59 14.35 5.38
CA ILE A 83 1.51 14.44 6.85
C ILE A 83 2.90 14.68 7.45
N ASP A 84 3.92 13.97 6.96
CA ASP A 84 5.31 14.07 7.41
C ASP A 84 6.25 14.17 6.19
N PRO A 85 6.64 15.38 5.76
CA PRO A 85 7.50 15.56 4.59
C PRO A 85 8.87 14.89 4.70
N LYS A 86 9.35 14.63 5.93
CA LYS A 86 10.64 13.95 6.16
C LYS A 86 10.55 12.42 6.07
N PHE A 87 9.34 11.87 5.89
CA PHE A 87 9.12 10.44 5.73
C PHE A 87 9.99 9.83 4.63
N THR A 88 10.03 10.46 3.46
CA THR A 88 10.76 9.93 2.29
C THR A 88 12.27 9.94 2.50
N GLU A 89 12.79 10.87 3.30
CA GLU A 89 14.22 10.95 3.65
C GLU A 89 14.67 9.80 4.56
N ARG A 90 13.74 9.16 5.27
CA ARG A 90 14.02 8.03 6.17
C ARG A 90 13.98 6.68 5.47
N LEU A 91 13.59 6.62 4.20
CA LEU A 91 13.61 5.38 3.42
C LEU A 91 15.04 5.06 2.99
N LYS A 92 15.41 3.77 3.05
CA LYS A 92 16.62 3.26 2.40
C LYS A 92 16.51 3.38 0.88
N SER A 93 15.35 2.99 0.36
CA SER A 93 15.05 2.96 -1.06
C SER A 93 13.53 3.01 -1.28
N LEU A 94 13.13 3.56 -2.42
CA LEU A 94 11.76 3.57 -2.91
C LEU A 94 11.76 2.96 -4.31
N VAL A 95 11.06 1.84 -4.47
CA VAL A 95 10.90 1.12 -5.74
C VAL A 95 9.45 1.25 -6.17
N ILE A 96 9.21 1.79 -7.37
CA ILE A 96 7.86 2.04 -7.89
C ILE A 96 7.64 1.19 -9.13
N MET A 97 6.57 0.38 -9.12
CA MET A 97 6.00 -0.19 -10.33
C MET A 97 4.98 0.80 -10.88
N GLY A 98 5.30 1.44 -11.99
CA GLY A 98 4.41 2.39 -12.64
C GLY A 98 5.12 3.33 -13.60
N GLY A 99 4.33 4.00 -14.43
CA GLY A 99 4.81 4.88 -15.48
C GLY A 99 4.87 4.21 -16.84
N ASN A 100 4.99 5.04 -17.86
CA ASN A 100 5.26 4.65 -19.24
C ASN A 100 6.38 5.57 -19.72
N TYR A 101 7.47 5.01 -20.22
CA TYR A 101 8.64 5.77 -20.65
C TYR A 101 8.57 6.21 -22.11
N LYS A 102 7.57 5.74 -22.85
CA LYS A 102 7.33 6.08 -24.25
C LYS A 102 6.20 7.08 -24.40
#